data_AF-A0A653NEX2-F1
#
_entry.id   AF-A0A653NEX2-F1
#
_cell.length_a   1.000
_cell.length_b   1.000
_cell.length_c   1.000
_cell.angle_alpha   90.00
_cell.angle_beta   90.00
_cell.angle_gamma   90.00
#
_symmetry.space_group_name_H-M   'P 1'
#
loop_
_entity.id
_entity.type
_entity.pdbx_description
1 polymer ?
#
loop_
_entity_poly.entity_id
_entity_poly.type
_entity_poly.pdbx_seq_one_letter_code
_entity_poly.pdbx_strand_id
1 'polypeptide(L)'
;MSAELTLGAEEELHLIDLESGRLSAKAPRLLPKLPTDRFGAELQRTTIETNTPVVRTLDDLRRVIVDLRSELSAAIAPAGVTIAAVGTAPRSEYADFELSAGGRYGRMQEQYRMLVDEQLICGLQVHVGVSDRDLAVLIAQRVAPVLPVLLALSASSPFWNGQDTGYASFRSIIGQRWPSAGSFGPV
;
A
#
# COMPACT_ATOMS: atom_id res chain seq x y z
N MET A 1 -23.79 -6.87 -14.25
CA MET A 1 -24.25 -6.51 -12.88
C MET A 1 -23.83 -5.08 -12.61
N SER A 2 -24.68 -4.26 -12.00
CA SER A 2 -24.27 -2.93 -11.54
C SER A 2 -23.16 -3.09 -10.47
N ALA A 3 -22.09 -2.30 -10.60
CA ALA A 3 -20.99 -2.24 -9.63
C ALA A 3 -21.40 -1.53 -8.33
N GLU A 4 -22.63 -1.02 -8.25
CA GLU A 4 -23.12 -0.29 -7.09
C GLU A 4 -23.02 -1.11 -5.79
N LEU A 5 -22.45 -0.45 -4.77
CA LEU A 5 -22.24 -0.96 -3.41
C LEU A 5 -21.40 -2.25 -3.35
N THR A 6 -20.57 -2.49 -4.35
CA THR A 6 -19.52 -3.50 -4.24
C THR A 6 -18.30 -2.95 -3.52
N LEU A 7 -17.50 -3.83 -2.94
CA LEU A 7 -16.28 -3.48 -2.22
C LEU A 7 -15.10 -4.25 -2.80
N GLY A 8 -13.93 -3.63 -2.78
CA GLY A 8 -12.63 -4.27 -3.00
C GLY A 8 -11.57 -3.56 -2.17
N ALA A 9 -10.42 -4.17 -2.00
CA ALA A 9 -9.26 -3.56 -1.38
C ALA A 9 -7.96 -4.01 -2.04
N GLU A 10 -7.02 -3.08 -2.07
CA GLU A 10 -5.61 -3.31 -2.35
C GLU A 10 -4.85 -3.06 -1.05
N GLU A 11 -3.89 -3.91 -0.71
CA GLU A 11 -3.06 -3.73 0.49
C GLU A 11 -1.61 -4.03 0.18
N GLU A 12 -0.76 -3.04 0.39
CA GLU A 12 0.68 -3.11 0.23
C GLU A 12 1.32 -3.59 1.53
N LEU A 13 2.18 -4.61 1.46
CA LEU A 13 2.80 -5.24 2.62
C LEU A 13 4.32 -5.24 2.49
N HIS A 14 5.00 -4.65 3.47
CA HIS A 14 6.45 -4.71 3.55
C HIS A 14 6.92 -6.13 3.83
N LEU A 15 7.97 -6.56 3.13
CA LEU A 15 8.67 -7.81 3.36
C LEU A 15 9.83 -7.58 4.32
N ILE A 16 9.85 -8.29 5.45
CA ILE A 16 10.87 -8.20 6.49
C ILE A 16 11.63 -9.51 6.56
N ASP A 17 12.96 -9.45 6.44
CA ASP A 17 13.85 -10.58 6.65
C ASP A 17 13.91 -10.93 8.14
N LEU A 18 13.65 -12.20 8.48
CA LEU A 18 13.49 -12.64 9.87
C LEU A 18 14.81 -12.66 10.66
N GLU A 19 15.95 -12.82 9.98
CA GLU A 19 17.25 -12.87 10.63
C GLU A 19 17.74 -11.47 10.98
N SER A 20 17.67 -10.54 10.02
CA SER A 20 18.17 -9.18 10.20
C SER A 20 17.14 -8.20 10.79
N GLY A 21 15.84 -8.50 10.65
CA GLY A 21 14.74 -7.59 10.98
C GLY A 21 14.67 -6.37 10.05
N ARG A 22 15.25 -6.46 8.85
CA ARG A 22 15.31 -5.39 7.84
C ARG A 22 14.39 -5.68 6.66
N LEU A 23 14.16 -4.68 5.82
CA LEU A 23 13.43 -4.86 4.57
C LEU A 23 14.12 -5.88 3.66
N SER A 24 13.31 -6.66 2.94
CA SER A 24 13.78 -7.74 2.09
C SER A 24 13.38 -7.53 0.63
N ALA A 25 14.34 -7.28 -0.26
CA ALA A 25 14.10 -7.09 -1.70
C ALA A 25 13.78 -8.40 -2.47
N LYS A 26 13.17 -9.38 -1.79
CA LYS A 26 12.87 -10.72 -2.30
C LYS A 26 11.56 -10.79 -3.09
N ALA A 27 10.75 -9.73 -3.19
CA ALA A 27 9.46 -9.77 -3.88
C ALA A 27 9.56 -10.32 -5.33
N PRO A 28 10.53 -9.91 -6.18
CA PRO A 28 10.63 -10.44 -7.55
C PRO A 28 10.91 -11.95 -7.64
N ARG A 29 11.45 -12.56 -6.58
CA ARG A 29 11.69 -14.01 -6.50
C ARG A 29 10.50 -14.78 -5.90
N LEU A 30 9.65 -14.09 -5.15
CA LEU A 30 8.50 -14.68 -4.45
C LEU A 30 7.22 -14.58 -5.30
N LEU A 31 6.99 -13.44 -5.95
CA LEU A 31 5.80 -13.18 -6.76
C LEU A 31 5.52 -14.22 -7.86
N PRO A 32 6.51 -14.76 -8.59
CA PRO A 32 6.25 -15.80 -9.60
C PRO A 32 5.68 -17.11 -9.02
N LYS A 33 5.67 -17.27 -7.69
CA LYS A 33 5.12 -18.44 -6.98
C LYS A 33 3.73 -18.18 -6.42
N LEU A 34 3.19 -16.98 -6.60
CA LEU A 34 1.90 -16.55 -6.05
C LEU A 34 0.86 -16.38 -7.17
N PRO A 35 -0.43 -16.58 -6.89
CA PRO A 35 -1.51 -16.30 -7.84
C PRO A 35 -1.52 -14.81 -8.27
N THR A 36 -1.35 -14.57 -9.57
CA THR A 36 -1.18 -13.21 -10.13
C THR A 36 -2.45 -12.36 -10.09
N ASP A 37 -3.61 -12.98 -9.91
CA ASP A 37 -4.90 -12.31 -9.73
C ASP A 37 -5.09 -11.77 -8.30
N ARG A 38 -4.23 -12.19 -7.36
CA ARG A 38 -4.33 -11.86 -5.93
C ARG A 38 -3.09 -11.18 -5.37
N PHE A 39 -1.94 -11.36 -6.00
CA PHE A 39 -0.67 -10.81 -5.54
C PHE A 39 0.07 -10.08 -6.66
N GLY A 40 0.45 -8.83 -6.40
CA GLY A 40 1.03 -7.90 -7.37
C GLY A 40 2.43 -7.43 -6.99
N ALA A 41 3.20 -7.05 -8.01
CA ALA A 41 4.46 -6.33 -7.84
C ALA A 41 4.19 -4.84 -7.66
N GLU A 42 4.79 -4.24 -6.63
CA GLU A 42 4.67 -2.81 -6.40
C GLU A 42 5.93 -2.03 -6.83
N LEU A 43 5.92 -0.70 -6.72
CA LEU A 43 7.06 0.18 -7.05
C LEU A 43 8.39 -0.35 -6.49
N GLN A 44 8.33 -0.95 -5.30
CA GLN A 44 9.49 -1.38 -4.53
C GLN A 44 9.59 -2.90 -4.49
N ARG A 45 10.82 -3.40 -4.62
CA ARG A 45 11.11 -4.85 -4.56
C ARG A 45 10.96 -5.44 -3.15
N THR A 46 10.73 -4.58 -2.16
CA THR A 46 10.54 -4.90 -0.75
C THR A 46 9.06 -5.00 -0.35
N THR A 47 8.15 -4.88 -1.31
CA THR A 47 6.71 -4.85 -1.07
C THR A 47 5.99 -5.84 -1.97
N ILE A 48 4.95 -6.50 -1.43
CA ILE A 48 3.97 -7.26 -2.21
C ILE A 48 2.60 -6.63 -1.97
N GLU A 49 1.88 -6.38 -3.04
CA GLU A 49 0.49 -5.93 -2.98
C GLU A 49 -0.43 -7.14 -2.97
N THR A 50 -1.48 -7.10 -2.14
CA THR A 50 -2.58 -8.05 -2.16
C THR A 50 -3.82 -7.41 -2.75
N ASN A 51 -4.56 -8.16 -3.56
CA ASN A 51 -5.75 -7.71 -4.27
C ASN A 51 -6.94 -8.59 -3.90
N THR A 52 -7.99 -7.99 -3.33
CA THR A 52 -9.22 -8.74 -3.01
C THR A 52 -10.08 -8.92 -4.26
N PRO A 53 -10.80 -10.05 -4.43
CA PRO A 53 -11.97 -10.07 -5.30
C PRO A 53 -13.02 -9.05 -4.86
N VAL A 54 -13.94 -8.75 -5.78
CA VAL A 54 -15.08 -7.87 -5.49
C VAL A 54 -16.08 -8.59 -4.57
N VAL A 55 -16.41 -7.97 -3.44
CA VAL A 55 -17.36 -8.48 -2.44
C VAL A 55 -18.53 -7.51 -2.22
N ARG A 56 -19.50 -7.90 -1.40
CA ARG A 56 -20.74 -7.12 -1.14
C ARG A 56 -20.91 -6.69 0.31
N THR A 57 -20.10 -7.21 1.22
CA THR A 57 -20.21 -6.92 2.66
C THR A 57 -18.83 -6.60 3.24
N LEU A 58 -18.82 -5.82 4.33
CA LEU A 58 -17.60 -5.52 5.07
C LEU A 58 -17.02 -6.77 5.75
N ASP A 59 -17.88 -7.70 6.19
CA ASP A 59 -17.45 -8.96 6.79
C ASP A 59 -16.72 -9.85 5.78
N ASP A 60 -17.21 -9.92 4.54
CA ASP A 60 -16.53 -10.62 3.47
C ASP A 60 -15.19 -9.94 3.13
N LEU A 61 -15.18 -8.61 3.04
CA LEU A 61 -13.94 -7.86 2.75
C LEU A 61 -12.88 -8.13 3.82
N ARG A 62 -13.26 -8.04 5.09
CA ARG A 62 -12.39 -8.31 6.23
C ARG A 62 -11.85 -9.74 6.18
N ARG A 63 -12.71 -10.73 5.93
CA ARG A 63 -12.32 -12.14 5.84
C ARG A 63 -11.28 -12.34 4.74
N VAL A 64 -11.54 -11.82 3.54
CA VAL A 64 -10.63 -11.92 2.40
C VAL A 64 -9.26 -11.27 2.68
N ILE A 65 -9.22 -10.08 3.30
CA ILE A 65 -7.94 -9.43 3.66
C ILE A 65 -7.13 -10.31 4.62
N VAL A 66 -7.77 -10.87 5.64
CA VAL A 66 -7.09 -11.76 6.61
C VAL A 66 -6.60 -13.04 5.93
N ASP A 67 -7.39 -13.61 5.02
CA ASP A 67 -7.01 -14.81 4.27
C ASP A 67 -5.82 -14.54 3.34
N LEU A 68 -5.81 -13.41 2.62
CA LEU A 68 -4.70 -12.99 1.76
C LEU A 68 -3.40 -12.81 2.54
N ARG A 69 -3.46 -12.15 3.71
CA ARG A 69 -2.29 -12.01 4.60
C ARG A 69 -1.76 -13.36 5.09
N SER A 70 -2.66 -14.27 5.44
CA SER A 70 -2.32 -15.60 5.95
C SER A 70 -1.68 -16.46 4.85
N GLU A 71 -2.26 -16.44 3.66
CA GLU A 71 -1.74 -17.13 2.48
C GLU A 71 -0.37 -16.61 2.08
N LEU A 72 -0.21 -15.29 2.00
CA LEU A 72 1.08 -14.69 1.68
C LEU A 72 2.14 -15.08 2.73
N SER A 73 1.80 -14.95 4.01
CA SER A 73 2.70 -15.30 5.12
C SER A 73 3.16 -16.76 5.04
N ALA A 74 2.23 -17.69 4.78
CA ALA A 74 2.56 -19.11 4.60
C ALA A 74 3.46 -19.35 3.38
N ALA A 75 3.19 -18.68 2.26
CA ALA A 75 3.93 -18.84 1.02
C ALA A 75 5.38 -18.30 1.10
N ILE A 76 5.61 -17.23 1.86
CA ILE A 76 6.94 -16.59 1.95
C ILE A 76 7.78 -17.10 3.13
N ALA A 77 7.16 -17.74 4.14
CA ALA A 77 7.87 -18.23 5.33
C ALA A 77 9.10 -19.11 5.02
N PRO A 78 9.07 -20.04 4.03
CA PRO A 78 10.25 -20.84 3.68
C PRO A 78 11.46 -20.03 3.18
N ALA A 79 11.24 -18.77 2.76
CA ALA A 79 12.31 -17.87 2.33
C ALA A 79 12.92 -17.03 3.47
N GLY A 80 12.51 -17.28 4.72
CA GLY A 80 12.97 -16.54 5.90
C GLY A 80 12.44 -15.10 5.96
N VAL A 81 11.24 -14.86 5.41
CA VAL A 81 10.62 -13.53 5.31
C VAL A 81 9.27 -13.54 6.03
N THR A 82 8.89 -12.41 6.61
CA THR A 82 7.55 -12.13 7.15
C THR A 82 6.99 -10.83 6.55
N ILE A 83 5.71 -10.58 6.77
CA ILE A 83 5.03 -9.36 6.32
C ILE A 83 4.88 -8.35 7.45
N ALA A 84 4.83 -7.06 7.10
CA ALA A 84 4.42 -5.98 8.00
C ALA A 84 3.41 -5.05 7.31
N ALA A 85 2.20 -4.96 7.89
CA ALA A 85 1.14 -4.07 7.45
C ALA A 85 1.22 -2.72 8.19
N VAL A 86 2.23 -1.93 7.85
CA VAL A 86 2.53 -0.63 8.48
C VAL A 86 2.84 0.40 7.40
N GLY A 87 2.55 1.68 7.67
CA GLY A 87 2.72 2.73 6.66
C GLY A 87 4.17 3.00 6.23
N THR A 88 5.13 2.70 7.09
CA THR A 88 6.58 2.76 6.84
C THR A 88 7.26 1.63 7.63
N ALA A 89 8.29 1.01 7.06
CA ALA A 89 9.06 -0.01 7.79
C ALA A 89 9.99 0.66 8.83
N PRO A 90 9.90 0.29 10.14
CA PRO A 90 10.60 1.03 11.20
C PRO A 90 12.13 1.07 11.09
N ARG A 91 12.73 0.00 10.55
CA ARG A 91 14.18 -0.14 10.35
C ARG A 91 14.58 0.01 8.88
N SER A 92 13.77 0.70 8.09
CA SER A 92 14.18 1.04 6.72
C SER A 92 15.45 1.90 6.75
N GLU A 93 16.20 1.86 5.67
CA GLU A 93 17.24 2.83 5.33
C GLU A 93 17.07 3.25 3.88
N TYR A 94 17.62 4.41 3.50
CA TYR A 94 17.57 4.89 2.12
C TYR A 94 18.14 3.86 1.12
N ALA A 95 19.16 3.10 1.55
CA ALA A 95 19.78 2.05 0.75
C ALA A 95 18.85 0.83 0.51
N ASP A 96 17.78 0.66 1.30
CA ASP A 96 16.82 -0.44 1.12
C ASP A 96 15.85 -0.16 -0.05
N PHE A 97 15.84 1.07 -0.60
CA PHE A 97 15.02 1.41 -1.75
C PHE A 97 15.60 0.78 -3.03
N GLU A 98 14.99 -0.33 -3.46
CA GLU A 98 15.26 -0.92 -4.77
C GLU A 98 14.00 -0.92 -5.63
N LEU A 99 14.06 -0.18 -6.74
CA LEU A 99 12.96 -0.12 -7.72
C LEU A 99 12.70 -1.47 -8.37
N SER A 100 11.43 -1.79 -8.51
CA SER A 100 10.97 -2.89 -9.36
C SER A 100 11.34 -2.61 -10.81
N ALA A 101 11.91 -3.61 -11.48
CA ALA A 101 12.31 -3.50 -12.87
C ALA A 101 11.08 -3.31 -13.78
N GLY A 102 11.10 -2.30 -14.65
CA GLY A 102 10.04 -2.08 -15.63
C GLY A 102 9.84 -0.62 -16.04
N GLY A 103 9.20 -0.43 -17.20
CA GLY A 103 9.15 0.87 -17.88
C GLY A 103 8.47 2.00 -17.10
N ARG A 104 7.32 1.77 -16.45
CA ARG A 104 6.58 2.85 -15.76
C ARG A 104 7.38 3.43 -14.58
N TYR A 105 8.00 2.56 -13.78
CA TYR A 105 8.74 2.95 -12.59
C TYR A 105 10.08 3.62 -12.94
N GLY A 106 10.74 3.19 -14.01
CA GLY A 106 11.93 3.88 -14.53
C GLY A 106 11.63 5.32 -14.95
N ARG A 107 10.52 5.55 -15.66
CA ARG A 107 10.09 6.92 -16.02
C ARG A 107 9.75 7.77 -14.80
N MET A 108 9.07 7.19 -13.80
CA MET A 108 8.81 7.89 -12.54
C MET A 108 10.12 8.31 -11.87
N GLN A 109 11.11 7.41 -11.82
CA GLN A 109 12.43 7.71 -11.26
C GLN A 109 13.10 8.86 -12.00
N GLU A 110 13.12 8.84 -13.33
CA GLU A 110 13.72 9.90 -14.14
C GLU A 110 13.07 11.26 -13.89
N GLN A 111 11.74 11.30 -13.77
CA GLN A 111 10.97 12.53 -13.66
C GLN A 111 10.92 13.11 -12.23
N TYR A 112 10.73 12.26 -11.22
CA TYR A 112 10.43 12.69 -9.85
C TYR A 112 11.58 12.46 -8.86
N ARG A 113 12.61 11.70 -9.26
CA ARG A 113 13.89 11.53 -8.53
C ARG A 113 13.69 11.22 -7.05
N MET A 114 14.10 12.13 -6.16
CA MET A 114 14.06 11.95 -4.71
C MET A 114 12.67 11.58 -4.18
N LEU A 115 11.58 12.07 -4.80
CA LEU A 115 10.23 11.67 -4.39
C LEU A 115 9.98 10.17 -4.57
N VAL A 116 10.59 9.57 -5.58
CA VAL A 116 10.52 8.13 -5.81
C VAL A 116 11.42 7.40 -4.83
N ASP A 117 12.65 7.85 -4.64
CA ASP A 117 13.60 7.23 -3.69
C ASP A 117 13.05 7.17 -2.26
N GLU A 118 12.24 8.15 -1.87
CA GLU A 118 11.62 8.23 -0.55
C GLU A 118 10.24 7.55 -0.48
N GLN A 119 9.74 6.99 -1.59
CA GLN A 119 8.43 6.34 -1.70
C GLN A 119 8.43 4.92 -1.08
N LEU A 120 8.96 4.80 0.14
CA LEU A 120 8.98 3.58 0.95
C LEU A 120 7.84 3.58 1.95
N ILE A 121 6.63 3.58 1.38
CA ILE A 121 5.38 3.61 2.12
C ILE A 121 4.46 2.49 1.64
N CYS A 122 3.63 1.99 2.55
CA CYS A 122 2.58 1.01 2.25
C CYS A 122 1.20 1.53 2.59
N GLY A 123 0.19 1.26 1.77
CA GLY A 123 -1.21 1.63 1.99
C GLY A 123 -2.17 0.45 2.08
N LEU A 124 -3.36 0.74 2.64
CA LEU A 124 -4.59 -0.02 2.43
C LEU A 124 -5.55 0.89 1.69
N GLN A 125 -5.93 0.51 0.47
CA GLN A 125 -6.85 1.24 -0.38
C GLN A 125 -8.17 0.47 -0.44
N VAL A 126 -9.28 1.08 -0.03
CA VAL A 126 -10.62 0.46 -0.11
C VAL A 126 -11.40 1.09 -1.26
N HIS A 127 -11.84 0.24 -2.18
CA HIS A 127 -12.60 0.59 -3.38
C HIS A 127 -14.08 0.36 -3.12
N VAL A 128 -14.90 1.37 -3.39
CA VAL A 128 -16.37 1.28 -3.30
C VAL A 128 -16.95 1.51 -4.68
N GLY A 129 -17.73 0.55 -5.15
CA GLY A 129 -18.41 0.63 -6.43
C GLY A 129 -19.61 1.57 -6.38
N VAL A 130 -19.72 2.44 -7.37
CA VAL A 130 -20.73 3.52 -7.49
C VAL A 130 -21.47 3.38 -8.82
N SER A 131 -22.72 3.86 -8.86
CA SER A 131 -23.61 3.71 -10.02
C SER A 131 -23.10 4.45 -11.26
N ASP A 132 -22.52 5.63 -11.08
CA ASP A 132 -22.11 6.52 -12.15
C ASP A 132 -21.01 7.50 -11.69
N ARG A 133 -20.45 8.25 -12.66
CA ARG A 133 -19.31 9.15 -12.45
C ARG A 133 -19.70 10.41 -11.68
N ASP A 134 -20.90 10.95 -11.89
CA ASP A 134 -21.33 12.18 -11.24
C ASP A 134 -21.55 11.93 -9.75
N LEU A 135 -22.16 10.79 -9.41
CA LEU A 135 -22.26 10.34 -8.03
C LEU A 135 -20.89 10.12 -7.38
N ALA A 136 -19.91 9.58 -8.11
CA ALA A 136 -18.55 9.39 -7.60
C ALA A 136 -17.92 10.72 -7.13
N VAL A 137 -18.05 11.78 -7.94
CA VAL A 137 -17.57 13.13 -7.61
C VAL A 137 -18.28 13.69 -6.37
N LEU A 138 -19.60 13.52 -6.31
CA LEU A 138 -20.42 13.95 -5.18
C LEU A 138 -20.08 13.21 -3.87
N ILE A 139 -19.71 11.93 -3.95
CA ILE A 139 -19.25 11.14 -2.80
C ILE A 139 -17.87 11.61 -2.36
N ALA A 140 -16.94 11.84 -3.29
CA ALA A 140 -15.59 12.31 -2.98
C ALA A 140 -15.62 13.60 -2.14
N GLN A 141 -16.45 14.57 -2.52
CA GLN A 141 -16.65 15.83 -1.78
C GLN A 141 -17.21 15.60 -0.35
N ARG A 142 -18.06 14.58 -0.16
CA ARG A 142 -18.63 14.24 1.15
C ARG A 142 -17.65 13.49 2.06
N VAL A 143 -16.75 12.70 1.47
CA VAL A 143 -15.75 11.93 2.21
C VAL A 143 -14.55 12.78 2.58
N ALA A 144 -14.18 13.78 1.77
CA ALA A 144 -12.99 14.60 2.01
C ALA A 144 -12.88 15.19 3.44
N PRO A 145 -13.94 15.76 4.05
CA PRO A 145 -13.86 16.28 5.41
C PRO A 145 -13.60 15.24 6.49
N VAL A 146 -13.91 13.95 6.25
CA VAL A 146 -13.71 12.87 7.23
C VAL A 146 -12.39 12.11 7.05
N LEU A 147 -11.69 12.30 5.93
CA LEU A 147 -10.39 11.67 5.67
C LEU A 147 -9.35 11.90 6.78
N PRO A 148 -9.22 13.09 7.40
CA PRO A 148 -8.28 13.29 8.49
C PRO A 148 -8.55 12.39 9.71
N VAL A 149 -9.82 12.10 10.00
CA VAL A 149 -10.20 11.19 11.11
C VAL A 149 -9.83 9.75 10.77
N LEU A 150 -10.10 9.31 9.54
CA LEU A 150 -9.70 7.97 9.08
C LEU A 150 -8.17 7.81 9.12
N LEU A 151 -7.43 8.83 8.67
CA LEU A 151 -5.97 8.83 8.73
C LEU A 151 -5.45 8.73 10.17
N ALA A 152 -6.07 9.46 11.11
CA ALA A 152 -5.70 9.38 12.52
C ALA A 152 -5.95 7.99 13.12
N LEU A 153 -7.06 7.33 12.75
CA LEU A 153 -7.37 5.96 13.19
C LEU A 153 -6.44 4.91 12.58
N SER A 154 -5.98 5.13 11.34
CA SER A 154 -5.13 4.16 10.62
C SER A 154 -3.62 4.45 10.74
N ALA A 155 -3.23 5.46 11.52
CA ALA A 155 -1.84 5.90 11.61
C ALA A 155 -0.93 4.78 12.16
N SER A 156 0.09 4.44 11.39
CA SER A 156 0.97 3.28 11.65
C SER A 156 2.40 3.47 11.16
N SER A 157 2.85 4.73 11.02
CA SER A 157 4.18 5.05 10.46
C SER A 157 4.93 6.10 11.29
N PRO A 158 5.24 5.85 12.58
CA PRO A 158 5.97 6.83 13.39
C PRO A 158 7.48 6.85 13.13
N PHE A 159 8.03 5.78 12.58
CA PHE A 159 9.47 5.65 12.30
C PHE A 159 9.75 5.68 10.80
N TRP A 160 10.87 6.31 10.42
CA TRP A 160 11.38 6.28 9.05
C TRP A 160 12.90 6.42 9.06
N ASN A 161 13.59 5.64 8.25
CA ASN A 161 15.06 5.63 8.19
C ASN A 161 15.74 5.38 9.56
N GLY A 162 15.14 4.51 10.37
CA GLY A 162 15.60 4.17 11.72
C GLY A 162 15.43 5.28 12.75
N GLN A 163 14.73 6.36 12.43
CA GLN A 163 14.50 7.51 13.32
C GLN A 163 13.03 7.63 13.71
N ASP A 164 12.78 8.06 14.95
CA ASP A 164 11.47 8.57 15.35
C ASP A 164 11.23 9.90 14.63
N THR A 165 10.15 9.97 13.86
CA THR A 165 9.83 11.14 13.04
C THR A 165 9.07 12.22 13.82
N GLY A 166 8.52 11.88 14.98
CA GLY A 166 7.59 12.71 15.74
C GLY A 166 6.16 12.74 15.18
N TYR A 167 5.87 12.04 14.07
CA TYR A 167 4.53 11.90 13.50
C TYR A 167 3.89 10.57 13.88
N ALA A 168 2.56 10.50 13.94
CA ALA A 168 1.86 9.21 13.99
C ALA A 168 1.81 8.54 12.60
N SER A 169 1.77 9.36 11.55
CA SER A 169 1.73 8.93 10.16
C SER A 169 2.74 9.70 9.31
N PHE A 170 3.98 9.23 9.28
CA PHE A 170 5.00 9.78 8.38
C PHE A 170 4.73 9.43 6.91
N ARG A 171 4.04 8.30 6.67
CA ARG A 171 3.55 7.93 5.33
C ARG A 171 2.81 9.07 4.64
N SER A 172 1.91 9.74 5.36
CA SER A 172 1.13 10.84 4.78
C SER A 172 2.00 12.04 4.44
N ILE A 173 3.07 12.31 5.20
CA ILE A 173 4.02 13.39 4.90
C ILE A 173 4.77 13.08 3.61
N ILE A 174 5.25 11.84 3.45
CA ILE A 174 5.90 11.38 2.22
C ILE A 174 4.94 11.53 1.02
N GLY A 175 3.73 10.99 1.15
CA GLY A 175 2.73 10.98 0.09
C GLY A 175 2.25 12.36 -0.36
N GLN A 176 2.13 13.33 0.55
CA GLN A 176 1.68 14.69 0.23
C GLN A 176 2.63 15.48 -0.66
N ARG A 177 3.89 15.05 -0.81
CA ARG A 177 4.87 15.73 -1.67
C ARG A 177 4.67 15.45 -3.16
N TRP A 178 3.84 14.48 -3.51
CA TRP A 178 3.50 14.19 -4.90
C TRP A 178 2.63 15.29 -5.51
N PRO A 179 2.90 15.73 -6.75
CA PRO A 179 2.09 16.76 -7.42
C PRO A 179 0.61 16.38 -7.63
N SER A 180 0.32 15.08 -7.62
CA SER A 180 -1.03 14.52 -7.73
C SER A 180 -1.72 14.26 -6.39
N ALA A 181 -1.05 14.55 -5.26
CA ALA A 181 -1.61 14.35 -3.93
C ALA A 181 -2.31 15.61 -3.41
N GLY A 182 -3.11 15.43 -2.35
CA GLY A 182 -3.81 16.51 -1.66
C GLY A 182 -5.31 16.51 -1.92
N SER A 183 -5.98 17.56 -1.43
CA SER A 183 -7.41 17.72 -1.61
C SER A 183 -7.70 18.08 -3.07
N PHE A 184 -8.65 17.36 -3.67
CA PHE A 184 -9.39 17.90 -4.81
C PHE A 184 -10.16 19.12 -4.29
N GLY A 185 -10.06 20.25 -5.01
CA GLY A 185 -10.78 21.47 -4.66
C GLY A 185 -12.30 21.26 -4.64
N PRO A 186 -13.07 22.24 -4.14
CA PRO A 186 -14.52 22.18 -4.27
C PRO A 186 -14.91 22.08 -5.75
N VAL A 187 -15.87 21.21 -6.04
CA VAL A 187 -16.51 21.07 -7.36
C VAL A 187 -17.85 21.77 -7.33
#